data_AF-V5G9L2-F1
#
_entry.id   AF-V5G9L2-F1
#
_cell.length_a   1.000
_cell.length_b   1.000
_cell.length_c   1.000
_cell.angle_alpha   90.00
_cell.angle_beta   90.00
_cell.angle_gamma   90.00
#
_symmetry.space_group_name_H-M   'P 1'
#
loop_
_entity.id
_entity.type
_entity.pdbx_description
1 polymer ?
#
loop_
_entity_poly.entity_id
_entity_poly.type
_entity_poly.pdbx_seq_one_letter_code
_entity_poly.pdbx_strand_id
1 'polypeptide(L)'
;NSIHESYKGCLAMQETEKSNLLGLIGHAVSDSGNTQVVQSPLERMQRFLTGLHESCYHLVGSLGPSLGRDLYNIPDLGLAVINSVLSCLQYIPDYRIRPIIRVFLKPFIYSCPAPYYEMVLLPILAHITPIILSRLHTKWQQVIEFHNREAQEDNGDTQEVLEDILTRVLTREYLDLLKVALVGGSLTPESNSETMETEDHSMDSPPPSHTRSNMTTEVISDLGLILLRSEKTCQSIVLTVLGALSWIDSNASLKATYLTGPIVRQLVLDNSLNGEMAAHIMAAVLNALTLHGQHEANQGLLLTLGAQIYELLRPSFLEVLTIMQQIPGVNPVDLQKLDERISGGTSKGNKIEKVKKDLFKKLTGNLIGRSVGQLFKKEVKIHDLPRIVIPKKADQNV
;
A
#
# COMPACT_ATOMS: atom_id res chain seq x y z
N ASN A 1 8.26 -31.83 17.54
CA ASN A 1 6.79 -31.91 17.43
C ASN A 1 6.20 -32.28 18.77
N SER A 2 5.68 -31.29 19.50
CA SER A 2 5.13 -31.46 20.85
C SER A 2 3.60 -31.45 20.89
N ILE A 3 2.93 -31.40 19.74
CA ILE A 3 1.46 -31.36 19.61
C ILE A 3 0.96 -32.78 19.29
N HIS A 4 -0.06 -33.24 20.01
CA HIS A 4 -0.71 -34.54 19.78
C HIS A 4 -1.39 -34.56 18.40
N GLU A 5 -1.40 -35.71 17.72
CA GLU A 5 -1.86 -35.83 16.31
C GLU A 5 -3.30 -35.32 16.12
N SER A 6 -4.20 -35.53 17.08
CA SER A 6 -5.59 -35.03 17.05
C SER A 6 -5.72 -33.50 16.99
N TYR A 7 -4.65 -32.77 17.34
CA TYR A 7 -4.58 -31.31 17.31
C TYR A 7 -3.66 -30.79 16.19
N LYS A 8 -3.25 -31.66 15.26
CA LYS A 8 -2.49 -31.22 14.09
C LYS A 8 -3.31 -30.20 13.30
N GLY A 9 -2.69 -29.06 13.01
CA GLY A 9 -3.37 -27.93 12.39
C GLY A 9 -4.12 -27.01 13.36
N CYS A 10 -3.98 -27.17 14.68
CA CYS A 10 -4.61 -26.26 15.65
C CYS A 10 -4.14 -24.80 15.57
N LEU A 11 -3.00 -24.56 14.91
CA LEU A 11 -2.47 -23.23 14.63
C LEU A 11 -2.83 -22.72 13.23
N ALA A 12 -3.45 -23.55 12.39
CA ALA A 12 -3.83 -23.17 11.03
C ALA A 12 -4.98 -22.14 11.03
N MET A 13 -5.16 -21.48 9.89
CA MET A 13 -6.28 -20.59 9.65
C MET A 13 -7.61 -21.35 9.77
N GLN A 14 -8.60 -20.73 10.41
CA GLN A 14 -9.95 -21.31 10.53
C GLN A 14 -10.62 -21.36 9.16
N GLU A 15 -11.42 -22.40 8.91
CA GLU A 15 -12.07 -22.59 7.60
C GLU A 15 -13.08 -21.48 7.28
N THR A 16 -13.71 -20.92 8.30
CA THR A 16 -14.56 -19.73 8.18
C THR A 16 -13.76 -18.53 7.69
N GLU A 17 -12.57 -18.27 8.25
CA GLU A 17 -11.71 -17.18 7.82
C GLU A 17 -11.22 -17.36 6.37
N LYS A 18 -10.85 -18.59 5.98
CA LYS A 18 -10.50 -18.91 4.59
C LYS A 18 -11.67 -18.64 3.64
N SER A 19 -12.85 -19.15 3.98
CA SER A 19 -14.08 -18.95 3.20
C SER A 19 -14.42 -17.46 3.07
N ASN A 20 -14.16 -16.67 4.12
CA ASN A 20 -14.36 -15.23 4.09
C ASN A 20 -13.40 -14.53 3.12
N LEU A 21 -12.12 -14.91 3.14
CA LEU A 21 -11.11 -14.34 2.24
C LEU A 21 -11.38 -14.71 0.78
N LEU A 22 -11.89 -15.92 0.53
CA LEU A 22 -12.24 -16.41 -0.80
C LEU A 22 -13.63 -15.92 -1.29
N GLY A 23 -14.39 -15.20 -0.46
CA GLY A 23 -15.71 -14.68 -0.83
C GLY A 23 -16.84 -15.73 -0.90
N LEU A 24 -16.67 -16.89 -0.26
CA LEU A 24 -17.57 -18.05 -0.38
C LEU A 24 -18.79 -18.03 0.58
N ILE A 25 -18.88 -17.05 1.48
CA ILE A 25 -19.86 -17.02 2.58
C ILE A 25 -21.33 -16.95 2.09
N GLY A 26 -21.57 -16.49 0.85
CA GLY A 26 -22.91 -16.38 0.26
C GLY A 26 -23.59 -17.72 -0.05
N HIS A 27 -22.87 -18.83 -0.07
CA HIS A 27 -23.41 -20.15 -0.45
C HIS A 27 -23.90 -21.02 0.72
N ALA A 28 -23.59 -20.66 1.97
CA ALA A 28 -23.90 -21.52 3.13
C ALA A 28 -25.24 -21.19 3.83
N VAL A 29 -25.90 -20.08 3.49
CA VAL A 29 -27.05 -19.56 4.26
C VAL A 29 -28.40 -20.08 3.74
N SER A 30 -28.45 -20.84 2.64
CA SER A 30 -29.73 -21.37 2.14
C SER A 30 -30.21 -22.65 2.82
N ASP A 31 -29.49 -23.23 3.79
CA ASP A 31 -29.86 -24.56 4.32
C ASP A 31 -29.68 -24.79 5.83
N SER A 32 -29.75 -23.75 6.66
CA SER A 32 -29.60 -23.93 8.12
C SER A 32 -30.73 -23.30 8.93
N GLY A 33 -31.89 -23.95 8.85
CA GLY A 33 -32.78 -24.04 10.00
C GLY A 33 -32.14 -24.92 11.08
N ASN A 34 -31.88 -24.35 12.26
CA ASN A 34 -31.85 -25.04 13.56
C ASN A 34 -30.77 -26.10 13.90
N THR A 35 -29.67 -26.24 13.17
CA THR A 35 -28.58 -27.14 13.64
C THR A 35 -27.61 -26.40 14.56
N GLN A 36 -27.61 -26.69 15.87
CA GLN A 36 -26.49 -26.33 16.75
C GLN A 36 -25.21 -26.95 16.17
N VAL A 37 -24.33 -26.12 15.60
CA VAL A 37 -23.05 -26.58 15.08
C VAL A 37 -22.19 -27.05 16.27
N VAL A 38 -22.15 -28.36 16.51
CA VAL A 38 -21.27 -28.97 17.52
C VAL A 38 -19.83 -28.82 17.02
N GLN A 39 -19.11 -27.84 17.55
CA GLN A 39 -17.72 -27.58 17.18
C GLN A 39 -16.81 -28.74 17.60
N SER A 40 -15.93 -29.16 16.71
CA SER A 40 -14.96 -30.20 17.02
C SER A 40 -13.95 -29.73 18.08
N PRO A 41 -13.32 -30.63 18.87
CA PRO A 41 -12.28 -30.24 19.82
C PRO A 41 -11.11 -29.48 19.15
N LEU A 42 -10.76 -29.84 17.91
CA LEU A 42 -9.76 -29.15 17.12
C LEU A 42 -10.18 -27.71 16.79
N GLU A 43 -11.41 -27.51 16.30
CA GLU A 43 -11.95 -26.17 16.01
C GLU A 43 -12.02 -25.29 17.25
N ARG A 44 -12.41 -25.86 18.40
CA ARG A 44 -12.40 -25.15 19.69
C ARG A 44 -10.99 -24.71 20.07
N MET A 45 -9.99 -25.56 19.87
CA MET A 45 -8.59 -25.22 20.12
C MET A 45 -8.09 -24.14 19.15
N GLN A 46 -8.40 -24.25 17.85
CA GLN A 46 -8.05 -23.23 16.85
C GLN A 46 -8.64 -21.88 17.23
N ARG A 47 -9.94 -21.83 17.57
CA ARG A 47 -10.62 -20.60 17.97
C ARG A 47 -10.02 -20.00 19.23
N PHE A 48 -9.72 -20.83 20.23
CA PHE A 48 -9.05 -20.40 21.45
C PHE A 48 -7.67 -19.80 21.18
N LEU A 49 -6.82 -20.49 20.41
CA LEU A 49 -5.46 -20.02 20.08
C LEU A 49 -5.47 -18.78 19.17
N THR A 50 -6.44 -18.64 18.27
CA THR A 50 -6.67 -17.40 17.52
C THR A 50 -7.06 -16.26 18.47
N GLY A 51 -8.10 -16.45 19.27
CA GLY A 51 -8.60 -15.41 20.18
C GLY A 51 -7.57 -14.99 21.22
N LEU A 52 -6.81 -15.94 21.78
CA LEU A 52 -5.74 -15.64 22.73
C LEU A 52 -4.64 -14.80 22.07
N HIS A 53 -4.19 -15.19 20.87
CA HIS A 53 -3.18 -14.44 20.12
C HIS A 53 -3.64 -13.01 19.85
N GLU A 54 -4.83 -12.82 19.27
CA GLU A 54 -5.38 -11.50 18.97
C GLU A 54 -5.56 -10.66 20.23
N SER A 55 -6.10 -11.25 21.30
CA SER A 55 -6.31 -10.55 22.57
C SER A 55 -5.01 -10.05 23.19
N CYS A 56 -3.94 -10.84 23.11
CA CYS A 56 -2.61 -10.42 23.58
C CYS A 56 -2.09 -9.22 22.77
N TYR A 57 -2.19 -9.22 21.44
CA TYR A 57 -1.74 -8.08 20.63
C TYR A 57 -2.63 -6.85 20.80
N HIS A 58 -3.94 -7.03 21.01
CA HIS A 58 -4.84 -5.93 21.38
C HIS A 58 -4.46 -5.31 22.72
N LEU A 59 -4.18 -6.12 23.73
CA LEU A 59 -3.73 -5.65 25.03
C LEU A 59 -2.44 -4.84 24.89
N VAL A 60 -1.40 -5.42 24.29
CA VAL A 60 -0.09 -4.74 24.14
C VAL A 60 -0.21 -3.50 23.23
N GLY A 61 -1.01 -3.56 22.18
CA GLY A 61 -1.28 -2.43 21.29
C GLY A 61 -1.96 -1.24 21.97
N SER A 62 -2.78 -1.50 22.99
CA SER A 62 -3.44 -0.45 23.78
C SER A 62 -2.49 0.23 24.78
N LEU A 63 -1.34 -0.36 25.10
CA LEU A 63 -0.44 0.17 26.13
C LEU A 63 0.15 1.52 25.73
N GLY A 64 0.54 1.70 24.46
CA GLY A 64 1.11 2.96 23.97
C GLY A 64 0.18 4.16 24.20
N PRO A 65 -1.05 4.15 23.66
CA PRO A 65 -2.04 5.20 23.90
C PRO A 65 -2.44 5.35 25.38
N SER A 66 -2.48 4.26 26.16
CA SER A 66 -3.03 4.28 27.52
C SER A 66 -2.02 4.74 28.57
N LEU A 67 -0.75 4.35 28.44
CA LEU A 67 0.30 4.65 29.42
C LEU A 67 1.22 5.77 28.95
N GLY A 68 1.22 6.08 27.66
CA GLY A 68 2.03 7.15 27.07
C GLY A 68 3.49 7.06 27.53
N ARG A 69 4.00 8.18 28.05
CA ARG A 69 5.42 8.31 28.45
C ARG A 69 5.87 7.25 29.46
N ASP A 70 5.02 6.82 30.38
CA ASP A 70 5.39 5.87 31.43
C ASP A 70 5.78 4.51 30.86
N LEU A 71 5.13 4.08 29.77
CA LEU A 71 5.51 2.88 29.04
C LEU A 71 6.88 3.06 28.38
N TYR A 72 7.06 4.10 27.57
CA TYR A 72 8.29 4.28 26.79
C TYR A 72 9.53 4.59 27.64
N ASN A 73 9.32 5.00 28.89
CA ASN A 73 10.38 5.22 29.86
C ASN A 73 10.88 3.93 30.55
N ILE A 74 10.24 2.77 30.30
CA ILE A 74 10.69 1.48 30.82
C ILE A 74 12.08 1.15 30.22
N PRO A 75 13.09 0.84 31.05
CA PRO A 75 14.40 0.43 30.57
C PRO A 75 14.31 -0.79 29.64
N ASP A 76 15.09 -0.77 28.56
CA ASP A 76 15.18 -1.87 27.60
C ASP A 76 13.84 -2.28 26.95
N LEU A 77 12.83 -1.40 26.94
CA LEU A 77 11.53 -1.70 26.35
C LEU A 77 11.65 -2.19 24.90
N GLY A 78 12.48 -1.53 24.08
CA GLY A 78 12.73 -1.93 22.70
C GLY A 78 13.22 -3.38 22.59
N LEU A 79 14.18 -3.76 23.44
CA LEU A 79 14.72 -5.12 23.49
C LEU A 79 13.69 -6.13 24.01
N ALA A 80 12.92 -5.76 25.03
CA ALA A 80 11.85 -6.60 25.56
C ALA A 80 10.80 -6.91 24.49
N VAL A 81 10.39 -5.90 23.71
CA VAL A 81 9.45 -6.06 22.58
C VAL A 81 10.02 -6.99 21.51
N ILE A 82 11.29 -6.82 21.15
CA ILE A 82 11.97 -7.68 20.16
C ILE A 82 12.01 -9.15 20.63
N ASN A 83 12.40 -9.37 21.88
CA ASN A 83 12.61 -10.72 22.42
C ASN A 83 11.33 -11.43 22.87
N SER A 84 10.19 -10.74 22.89
CA SER A 84 8.89 -11.32 23.27
C SER A 84 7.88 -11.20 22.12
N VAL A 85 7.30 -10.02 21.96
CA VAL A 85 6.21 -9.71 21.03
C VAL A 85 6.61 -9.99 19.57
N LEU A 86 7.86 -9.72 19.20
CA LEU A 86 8.36 -9.89 17.84
C LEU A 86 9.26 -11.11 17.69
N SER A 87 9.35 -11.93 18.73
CA SER A 87 10.16 -13.14 18.68
C SER A 87 9.66 -14.07 17.57
N CYS A 88 10.59 -14.70 16.86
CA CYS A 88 10.29 -15.70 15.84
C CYS A 88 9.39 -15.18 14.70
N LEU A 89 9.38 -13.87 14.42
CA LEU A 89 8.54 -13.26 13.37
C LEU A 89 8.72 -13.92 11.99
N GLN A 90 9.91 -14.46 11.67
CA GLN A 90 10.14 -15.18 10.42
C GLN A 90 9.29 -16.46 10.24
N TYR A 91 8.78 -17.05 11.33
CA TYR A 91 8.00 -18.30 11.32
C TYR A 91 6.50 -18.08 11.45
N ILE A 92 6.05 -16.86 11.78
CA ILE A 92 4.64 -16.53 11.94
C ILE A 92 3.98 -16.44 10.55
N PRO A 93 2.81 -17.04 10.31
CA PRO A 93 2.14 -16.94 9.02
C PRO A 93 1.49 -15.57 8.80
N ASP A 94 1.25 -15.18 7.54
CA ASP A 94 0.86 -13.82 7.16
C ASP A 94 -0.44 -13.35 7.84
N TYR A 95 -1.44 -14.23 7.94
CA TYR A 95 -2.70 -13.93 8.62
C TYR A 95 -2.54 -13.64 10.11
N ARG A 96 -1.46 -14.12 10.75
CA ARG A 96 -1.11 -13.79 12.13
C ARG A 96 -0.21 -12.57 12.25
N ILE A 97 0.63 -12.29 11.26
CA ILE A 97 1.46 -11.06 11.25
C ILE A 97 0.61 -9.81 11.09
N ARG A 98 -0.48 -9.87 10.31
CA ARG A 98 -1.36 -8.73 10.07
C ARG A 98 -1.87 -8.06 11.36
N PRO A 99 -2.45 -8.79 12.34
CA PRO A 99 -2.77 -8.23 13.66
C PRO A 99 -1.57 -7.61 14.37
N ILE A 100 -0.38 -8.20 14.32
CA ILE A 100 0.83 -7.65 14.95
C ILE A 100 1.13 -6.26 14.38
N ILE A 101 1.08 -6.11 13.06
CA ILE A 101 1.33 -4.83 12.38
C ILE A 101 0.24 -3.82 12.73
N ARG A 102 -1.02 -4.19 12.52
CA ARG A 102 -2.15 -3.26 12.57
C ARG A 102 -2.55 -2.88 14.00
N VAL A 103 -2.61 -3.87 14.88
CA VAL A 103 -3.18 -3.73 16.22
C VAL A 103 -2.11 -3.36 17.25
N PHE A 104 -0.87 -3.85 17.09
CA PHE A 104 0.21 -3.54 18.00
C PHE A 104 1.16 -2.47 17.44
N LEU A 105 1.90 -2.77 16.36
CA LEU A 105 2.99 -1.91 15.91
C LEU A 105 2.52 -0.51 15.50
N LYS A 106 1.41 -0.41 14.75
CA LYS A 106 0.89 0.87 14.29
C LYS A 106 0.54 1.84 15.44
N PRO A 107 -0.31 1.48 16.44
CA PRO A 107 -0.57 2.35 17.58
C PRO A 107 0.64 2.55 18.49
N PHE A 108 1.52 1.54 18.62
CA PHE A 108 2.74 1.65 19.41
C PHE A 108 3.74 2.66 18.82
N ILE A 109 3.89 2.71 17.50
CA ILE A 109 4.73 3.72 16.83
C ILE A 109 4.08 5.09 16.94
N TYR A 110 2.79 5.19 16.64
CA TYR A 110 2.06 6.46 16.64
C TYR A 110 2.06 7.15 18.01
N SER A 111 1.96 6.38 19.09
CA SER A 111 1.85 6.93 20.45
C SER A 111 3.20 7.25 21.10
N CYS A 112 4.31 6.93 20.42
CA CYS A 112 5.64 7.10 20.96
C CYS A 112 6.07 8.58 20.94
N PRO A 113 6.46 9.18 22.07
CA PRO A 113 6.99 10.53 22.10
C PRO A 113 8.40 10.60 21.49
N ALA A 114 8.73 11.73 20.85
CA ALA A 114 10.00 11.93 20.14
C ALA A 114 11.29 11.57 20.92
N PRO A 115 11.42 11.85 22.24
CA PRO A 115 12.60 11.47 23.00
C PRO A 115 12.91 9.96 23.01
N TYR A 116 11.93 9.11 22.69
CA TYR A 116 12.05 7.66 22.74
C TYR A 116 12.23 7.02 21.35
N TYR A 117 12.28 7.80 20.27
CA TYR A 117 12.42 7.28 18.91
C TYR A 117 13.71 6.46 18.72
N GLU A 118 14.87 7.01 19.08
CA GLU A 118 16.14 6.31 18.90
C GLU A 118 16.31 5.13 19.85
N MET A 119 15.84 5.23 21.09
CA MET A 119 16.04 4.19 22.10
C MET A 119 15.01 3.05 22.04
N VAL A 120 13.77 3.32 21.59
CA VAL A 120 12.70 2.32 21.52
C VAL A 120 12.36 1.93 20.08
N LEU A 121 11.98 2.91 19.25
CA LEU A 121 11.43 2.59 17.92
C LEU A 121 12.48 2.17 16.90
N LEU A 122 13.64 2.82 16.89
CA LEU A 122 14.70 2.53 15.94
C LEU A 122 15.19 1.06 16.05
N PRO A 123 15.49 0.50 17.24
CA PRO A 123 15.84 -0.91 17.38
C PRO A 123 14.73 -1.86 16.91
N ILE A 124 13.47 -1.56 17.23
CA ILE A 124 12.31 -2.36 16.83
C ILE A 124 12.18 -2.37 15.31
N LEU A 125 12.24 -1.21 14.66
CA LEU A 125 12.12 -1.10 13.20
C LEU A 125 13.34 -1.70 12.49
N ALA A 126 14.55 -1.52 13.02
CA ALA A 126 15.76 -2.19 12.52
C ALA A 126 15.65 -3.72 12.56
N HIS A 127 14.90 -4.28 13.52
CA HIS A 127 14.62 -5.71 13.56
C HIS A 127 13.57 -6.14 12.54
N ILE A 128 12.46 -5.40 12.42
CA ILE A 128 11.31 -5.81 11.61
C ILE A 128 11.53 -5.55 10.11
N THR A 129 12.09 -4.39 9.74
CA THR A 129 12.09 -3.97 8.33
C THR A 129 12.80 -4.95 7.38
N PRO A 130 13.95 -5.56 7.73
CA PRO A 130 14.60 -6.54 6.86
C PRO A 130 13.79 -7.85 6.76
N ILE A 131 13.16 -8.28 7.86
CA ILE A 131 12.36 -9.51 7.91
C ILE A 131 11.14 -9.38 6.98
N ILE A 132 10.43 -8.26 7.07
CA ILE A 132 9.24 -8.03 6.23
C ILE A 132 9.63 -7.84 4.76
N LEU A 133 10.73 -7.14 4.46
CA LEU A 133 11.23 -7.04 3.08
C LEU A 133 11.50 -8.42 2.49
N SER A 134 12.29 -9.25 3.17
CA SER A 134 12.65 -10.58 2.66
C SER A 134 11.41 -11.44 2.44
N ARG A 135 10.47 -11.45 3.39
CA ARG A 135 9.20 -12.16 3.28
C ARG A 135 8.39 -11.70 2.09
N LEU A 136 8.13 -10.39 1.96
CA LEU A 136 7.33 -9.85 0.87
C LEU A 136 7.97 -10.12 -0.48
N HIS A 137 9.30 -9.96 -0.60
CA HIS A 137 10.00 -10.25 -1.83
C HIS A 137 9.82 -11.73 -2.25
N THR A 138 10.05 -12.68 -1.35
CA THR A 138 9.84 -14.11 -1.63
C THR A 138 8.39 -14.42 -2.01
N LYS A 139 7.43 -13.89 -1.26
CA LYS A 139 6.00 -14.10 -1.52
C LYS A 139 5.57 -13.52 -2.87
N TRP A 140 6.05 -12.33 -3.23
CA TRP A 140 5.74 -11.72 -4.51
C TRP A 140 6.36 -12.48 -5.69
N GLN A 141 7.55 -13.08 -5.54
CA GLN A 141 8.09 -13.98 -6.58
C GLN A 141 7.16 -15.19 -6.79
N GLN A 142 6.68 -15.81 -5.71
CA GLN A 142 5.74 -16.93 -5.79
C GLN A 142 4.42 -16.54 -6.46
N VAL A 143 3.88 -15.36 -6.11
CA VAL A 143 2.65 -14.83 -6.72
C VAL A 143 2.84 -14.56 -8.22
N ILE A 144 4.01 -14.06 -8.64
CA ILE A 144 4.32 -13.84 -10.06
C ILE A 144 4.45 -15.17 -10.81
N GLU A 145 5.15 -16.16 -10.24
CA GLU A 145 5.26 -17.51 -10.80
C GLU A 145 3.89 -18.20 -10.92
N PHE A 146 3.01 -18.02 -9.94
CA PHE A 146 1.63 -18.49 -9.98
C PHE A 146 0.85 -17.88 -11.14
N HIS A 147 0.79 -16.54 -11.25
CA HIS A 147 0.07 -15.88 -12.34
C HIS A 147 0.59 -16.28 -13.74
N ASN A 148 1.90 -16.50 -13.87
CA ASN A 148 2.49 -16.96 -15.13
C ASN A 148 2.07 -18.39 -15.51
N ARG A 149 1.81 -19.26 -14.51
CA ARG A 149 1.31 -20.63 -14.71
C ARG A 149 -0.19 -20.65 -14.98
N GLU A 150 -0.99 -19.87 -14.26
CA GLU A 150 -2.44 -19.75 -14.47
C GLU A 150 -2.76 -19.27 -15.90
N ALA A 151 -1.93 -18.37 -16.46
CA ALA A 151 -2.07 -17.95 -17.86
C ALA A 151 -1.86 -19.10 -18.88
N GLN A 152 -1.30 -20.24 -18.45
CA GLN A 152 -1.02 -21.41 -19.28
C GLN A 152 -1.95 -22.61 -18.97
N GLU A 153 -2.47 -22.71 -17.75
CA GLU A 153 -3.25 -23.86 -17.25
C GLU A 153 -4.53 -23.40 -16.52
N ASP A 154 -5.70 -23.94 -16.89
CA ASP A 154 -7.02 -23.60 -16.32
C ASP A 154 -7.31 -24.32 -14.99
N ASN A 155 -6.30 -24.40 -14.10
CA ASN A 155 -6.38 -25.09 -12.81
C ASN A 155 -5.98 -24.15 -11.67
N GLY A 156 -6.95 -23.42 -11.12
CA GLY A 156 -6.73 -22.55 -9.96
C GLY A 156 -6.64 -23.35 -8.65
N ASP A 157 -5.44 -23.46 -8.07
CA ASP A 157 -5.29 -23.98 -6.71
C ASP A 157 -5.81 -22.94 -5.70
N THR A 158 -6.85 -23.33 -4.94
CA THR A 158 -7.45 -22.47 -3.90
C THR A 158 -6.43 -22.02 -2.85
N GLN A 159 -5.39 -22.82 -2.59
CA GLN A 159 -4.32 -22.47 -1.68
C GLN A 159 -3.44 -21.34 -2.25
N GLU A 160 -3.11 -21.38 -3.55
CA GLU A 160 -2.31 -20.34 -4.21
C GLU A 160 -3.06 -19.01 -4.26
N VAL A 161 -4.37 -19.05 -4.54
CA VAL A 161 -5.25 -17.86 -4.48
C VAL A 161 -5.30 -17.26 -3.07
N LEU A 162 -5.42 -18.10 -2.03
CA LEU A 162 -5.41 -17.65 -0.65
C LEU A 162 -4.08 -16.97 -0.28
N GLU A 163 -2.96 -17.52 -0.73
CA GLU A 163 -1.63 -16.96 -0.51
C GLU A 163 -1.42 -15.63 -1.23
N ASP A 164 -1.94 -15.47 -2.45
CA ASP A 164 -1.94 -14.17 -3.15
C ASP A 164 -2.73 -13.11 -2.37
N ILE A 165 -3.96 -13.45 -1.96
CA ILE A 165 -4.81 -12.54 -1.17
C ILE A 165 -4.07 -12.10 0.11
N LEU A 166 -3.48 -13.04 0.85
CA LEU A 166 -2.74 -12.73 2.07
C LEU A 166 -1.51 -11.85 1.82
N THR A 167 -0.76 -12.11 0.74
CA THR A 167 0.42 -11.33 0.34
C THR A 167 0.05 -9.88 0.04
N ARG A 168 -1.01 -9.66 -0.74
CA ARG A 168 -1.53 -8.33 -1.06
C ARG A 168 -1.96 -7.57 0.18
N VAL A 169 -2.69 -8.22 1.07
CA VAL A 169 -3.18 -7.55 2.29
C VAL A 169 -2.02 -7.24 3.25
N LEU A 170 -1.07 -8.18 3.44
CA LEU A 170 0.11 -7.94 4.27
C LEU A 170 0.94 -6.76 3.74
N THR A 171 1.14 -6.70 2.41
CA THR A 171 1.84 -5.59 1.76
C THR A 171 1.18 -4.25 2.09
N ARG A 172 -0.15 -4.16 1.93
CA ARG A 172 -0.91 -2.93 2.17
C ARG A 172 -0.92 -2.50 3.64
N GLU A 173 -1.02 -3.43 4.58
CA GLU A 173 -0.95 -3.15 6.01
C GLU A 173 0.46 -2.68 6.43
N TYR A 174 1.52 -3.25 5.84
CA TYR A 174 2.87 -2.82 6.11
C TYR A 174 3.18 -1.43 5.53
N LEU A 175 2.65 -1.08 4.35
CA LEU A 175 2.76 0.28 3.82
C LEU A 175 2.05 1.30 4.71
N ASP A 176 0.91 0.95 5.33
CA ASP A 176 0.25 1.84 6.29
C ASP A 176 1.09 2.05 7.55
N LEU A 177 1.79 1.00 8.01
CA LEU A 177 2.76 1.12 9.11
C LEU A 177 3.90 2.08 8.73
N LEU A 178 4.47 1.92 7.53
CA LEU A 178 5.53 2.80 7.02
C LEU A 178 5.05 4.24 6.86
N LYS A 179 3.80 4.48 6.44
CA LYS A 179 3.20 5.83 6.38
C LYS A 179 3.19 6.49 7.75
N VAL A 180 2.74 5.78 8.78
CA VAL A 180 2.77 6.28 10.17
C VAL A 180 4.21 6.56 10.63
N ALA A 181 5.15 5.66 10.35
CA ALA A 181 6.53 5.79 10.80
C ALA A 181 7.31 6.91 10.09
N LEU A 182 7.08 7.11 8.78
CA LEU A 182 7.90 7.99 7.94
C LEU A 182 7.35 9.40 7.78
N VAL A 183 6.03 9.57 7.72
CA VAL A 183 5.39 10.85 7.38
C VAL A 183 4.51 11.36 8.52
N GLY A 184 4.14 10.47 9.44
CA GLY A 184 3.04 10.73 10.37
C GLY A 184 1.71 10.52 9.67
N GLY A 185 0.80 9.77 10.30
CA GLY A 185 -0.49 9.43 9.72
C GLY A 185 -1.53 9.23 10.80
N SER A 186 -2.80 9.16 10.43
CA SER A 186 -3.87 8.88 11.40
C SER A 186 -3.91 7.40 11.80
N LEU A 187 -4.33 7.12 13.03
CA LEU A 187 -4.70 5.78 13.48
C LEU A 187 -6.03 5.30 12.87
N THR A 188 -6.89 6.24 12.43
CA THR A 188 -8.13 5.89 11.76
C THR A 188 -7.80 5.35 10.37
N PRO A 189 -8.44 4.24 9.93
CA PRO A 189 -8.39 3.88 8.52
C PRO A 189 -8.92 5.10 7.74
N GLU A 190 -8.12 5.62 6.81
CA GLU A 190 -8.66 6.50 5.78
C GLU A 190 -9.76 5.66 5.11
N SER A 191 -11.02 5.98 5.40
CA SER A 191 -12.12 5.47 4.59
C SER A 191 -11.74 5.85 3.18
N ASN A 192 -11.55 4.89 2.29
CA ASN A 192 -11.53 5.16 0.85
C ASN A 192 -12.75 6.05 0.61
N SER A 193 -12.51 7.33 0.34
CA SER A 193 -13.57 8.28 0.02
C SER A 193 -14.02 7.97 -1.41
N GLU A 194 -14.64 6.81 -1.58
CA GLU A 194 -15.61 6.53 -2.61
C GLU A 194 -17.01 6.82 -2.03
N THR A 195 -17.16 7.96 -1.36
CA THR A 195 -18.48 8.46 -0.98
C THR A 195 -19.02 9.24 -2.15
N MET A 196 -19.99 8.64 -2.86
CA MET A 196 -20.95 9.35 -3.68
C MET A 196 -21.36 10.64 -3.01
N GLU A 197 -21.28 11.75 -3.75
CA GLU A 197 -21.84 13.04 -3.38
C GLU A 197 -23.30 12.84 -2.97
N THR A 198 -23.56 12.82 -1.67
CA THR A 198 -24.90 12.91 -1.12
C THR A 198 -24.99 14.29 -0.50
N GLU A 199 -25.84 15.11 -1.11
CA GLU A 199 -26.01 16.52 -0.80
C GLU A 199 -26.37 16.74 0.67
N ASP A 200 -25.69 17.73 1.22
CA ASP A 200 -25.60 18.10 2.62
C ASP A 200 -26.84 18.87 3.09
N HIS A 201 -27.60 18.30 4.03
CA HIS A 201 -28.61 19.02 4.80
C HIS A 201 -28.52 18.64 6.29
N SER A 202 -27.55 19.21 7.01
CA SER A 202 -27.77 19.58 8.41
C SER A 202 -26.88 20.73 8.85
N MET A 203 -27.54 21.82 9.27
CA MET A 203 -26.95 22.94 9.97
C MET A 203 -26.56 22.52 11.39
N ASP A 204 -25.45 23.10 11.86
CA ASP A 204 -25.00 23.17 13.26
C ASP A 204 -24.02 22.08 13.73
N SER A 205 -22.78 22.20 13.27
CA SER A 205 -21.59 21.67 13.95
C SER A 205 -20.38 22.55 13.58
N PRO A 206 -19.44 22.84 14.52
CA PRO A 206 -18.25 23.62 14.19
C PRO A 206 -17.43 22.87 13.14
N PRO A 207 -16.85 23.55 12.15
CA PRO A 207 -16.28 22.88 10.98
C PRO A 207 -15.12 21.98 11.43
N PRO A 208 -15.17 20.66 11.18
CA PRO A 208 -13.97 19.85 11.27
C PRO A 208 -12.99 20.41 10.25
N SER A 209 -11.74 20.59 10.67
CA SER A 209 -10.66 21.06 9.82
C SER A 209 -10.56 20.16 8.58
N HIS A 210 -11.13 20.63 7.47
CA HIS A 210 -11.00 20.01 6.16
C HIS A 210 -9.53 20.13 5.73
N THR A 211 -8.68 19.22 6.17
CA THR A 211 -7.43 18.94 5.47
C THR A 211 -7.79 18.23 4.18
N ARG A 212 -8.18 19.01 3.17
CA ARG A 212 -8.03 18.60 1.77
C ARG A 212 -6.61 18.07 1.65
N SER A 213 -6.46 16.78 1.36
CA SER A 213 -5.16 16.18 1.07
C SER A 213 -4.64 16.80 -0.22
N ASN A 214 -3.97 17.93 -0.07
CA ASN A 214 -3.01 18.38 -1.06
C ASN A 214 -1.93 17.30 -1.08
N MET A 215 -2.06 16.37 -2.02
CA MET A 215 -1.10 15.34 -2.46
C MET A 215 0.33 15.87 -2.71
N THR A 216 0.55 17.18 -2.55
CA THR A 216 1.75 17.88 -2.97
C THR A 216 2.89 17.86 -1.96
N THR A 217 2.70 17.57 -0.67
CA THR A 217 3.85 17.57 0.26
C THR A 217 3.59 16.75 1.52
N GLU A 218 3.48 15.43 1.42
CA GLU A 218 3.87 14.60 2.56
C GLU A 218 5.36 14.91 2.86
N VAL A 219 5.68 15.25 4.11
CA VAL A 219 7.02 15.60 4.58
C VAL A 219 7.48 14.51 5.54
N ILE A 220 8.74 14.10 5.43
CA ILE A 220 9.32 13.12 6.33
C ILE A 220 9.31 13.65 7.77
N SER A 221 8.77 12.86 8.70
CA SER A 221 8.71 13.17 10.13
C SER A 221 10.07 13.02 10.80
N ASP A 222 10.23 13.49 12.04
CA ASP A 222 11.48 13.31 12.80
C ASP A 222 11.86 11.83 12.96
N LEU A 223 10.88 10.96 13.22
CA LEU A 223 11.10 9.51 13.23
C LEU A 223 11.53 9.02 11.84
N GLY A 224 10.86 9.48 10.78
CA GLY A 224 11.22 9.13 9.41
C GLY A 224 12.65 9.52 9.05
N LEU A 225 13.13 10.68 9.51
CA LEU A 225 14.52 11.12 9.33
C LEU A 225 15.49 10.15 10.01
N ILE A 226 15.22 9.76 11.26
CA ILE A 226 16.03 8.79 12.00
C ILE A 226 16.10 7.45 11.24
N LEU A 227 14.97 6.98 10.72
CA LEU A 227 14.88 5.70 10.02
C LEU A 227 15.56 5.70 8.65
N LEU A 228 15.45 6.80 7.89
CA LEU A 228 16.08 6.91 6.57
C LEU A 228 17.58 7.20 6.66
N ARG A 229 18.08 7.74 7.77
CA ARG A 229 19.51 7.95 8.01
C ARG A 229 20.21 6.76 8.66
N SER A 230 19.45 5.83 9.21
CA SER A 230 19.98 4.59 9.78
C SER A 230 20.22 3.53 8.70
N GLU A 231 21.46 3.05 8.60
CA GLU A 231 21.86 1.97 7.70
C GLU A 231 21.10 0.66 7.94
N LYS A 232 20.59 0.45 9.17
CA LYS A 232 19.87 -0.78 9.55
C LYS A 232 18.44 -0.83 9.03
N THR A 233 17.88 0.31 8.62
CA THR A 233 16.46 0.47 8.27
C THR A 233 16.25 1.00 6.86
N CYS A 234 17.06 1.97 6.45
CA CYS A 234 16.88 2.72 5.21
C CYS A 234 16.73 1.82 3.98
N GLN A 235 17.70 0.92 3.74
CA GLN A 235 17.67 0.03 2.58
C GLN A 235 16.40 -0.83 2.54
N SER A 236 16.03 -1.43 3.68
CA SER A 236 14.86 -2.31 3.72
C SER A 236 13.55 -1.56 3.47
N ILE A 237 13.43 -0.34 3.99
CA ILE A 237 12.28 0.53 3.77
C ILE A 237 12.18 0.94 2.31
N VAL A 238 13.27 1.47 1.73
CA VAL A 238 13.31 1.94 0.34
C VAL A 238 12.98 0.82 -0.63
N LEU A 239 13.63 -0.34 -0.49
CA LEU A 239 13.38 -1.49 -1.36
C LEU A 239 11.95 -2.02 -1.21
N THR A 240 11.36 -1.99 -0.01
CA THR A 240 9.96 -2.41 0.15
C THR A 240 9.00 -1.46 -0.55
N VAL A 241 9.21 -0.15 -0.43
CA VAL A 241 8.34 0.86 -1.07
C VAL A 241 8.48 0.81 -2.59
N LEU A 242 9.70 0.70 -3.12
CA LEU A 242 9.94 0.55 -4.57
C LEU A 242 9.39 -0.80 -5.10
N GLY A 243 9.53 -1.87 -4.32
CA GLY A 243 8.90 -3.16 -4.61
C GLY A 243 7.38 -3.03 -4.70
N ALA A 244 6.74 -2.37 -3.73
CA ALA A 244 5.30 -2.16 -3.70
C ALA A 244 4.77 -1.29 -4.85
N LEU A 245 5.58 -0.37 -5.40
CA LEU A 245 5.24 0.33 -6.64
C LEU A 245 5.12 -0.64 -7.84
N SER A 246 5.98 -1.67 -7.87
CA SER A 246 6.20 -2.57 -9.00
C SER A 246 5.59 -3.96 -8.87
N TRP A 247 5.04 -4.33 -7.72
CA TRP A 247 4.32 -5.58 -7.53
C TRP A 247 2.90 -5.47 -8.09
N ILE A 248 2.33 -6.59 -8.51
CA ILE A 248 1.05 -6.65 -9.23
C ILE A 248 -0.20 -6.39 -8.36
N ASP A 249 -0.13 -5.43 -7.43
CA ASP A 249 -1.25 -4.90 -6.61
C ASP A 249 -1.38 -3.38 -6.78
N SER A 250 -2.39 -2.97 -7.53
CA SER A 250 -2.65 -1.55 -7.82
C SER A 250 -2.99 -0.72 -6.58
N ASN A 251 -3.49 -1.33 -5.50
CA ASN A 251 -3.74 -0.60 -4.25
C ASN A 251 -2.45 -0.42 -3.44
N ALA A 252 -1.56 -1.42 -3.45
CA ALA A 252 -0.24 -1.28 -2.85
C ALA A 252 0.59 -0.22 -3.60
N SER A 253 0.56 -0.22 -4.94
CA SER A 253 1.24 0.79 -5.76
C SER A 253 0.71 2.21 -5.50
N LEU A 254 -0.61 2.36 -5.36
CA LEU A 254 -1.23 3.63 -4.97
C LEU A 254 -0.66 4.13 -3.64
N LYS A 255 -0.65 3.28 -2.60
CA LYS A 255 -0.09 3.61 -1.27
C LYS A 255 1.41 3.93 -1.33
N ALA A 256 2.17 3.15 -2.08
CA ALA A 256 3.61 3.34 -2.23
C ALA A 256 3.96 4.67 -2.93
N THR A 257 3.07 5.19 -3.79
CA THR A 257 3.25 6.49 -4.44
C THR A 257 3.33 7.63 -3.41
N TYR A 258 2.51 7.58 -2.35
CA TYR A 258 2.53 8.58 -1.27
C TYR A 258 3.85 8.58 -0.50
N LEU A 259 4.50 7.41 -0.36
CA LEU A 259 5.77 7.27 0.36
C LEU A 259 7.00 7.58 -0.49
N THR A 260 6.96 7.23 -1.79
CA THR A 260 8.14 7.29 -2.67
C THR A 260 8.66 8.72 -2.83
N GLY A 261 7.78 9.69 -3.09
CA GLY A 261 8.18 11.08 -3.29
C GLY A 261 8.93 11.68 -2.09
N PRO A 262 8.35 11.65 -0.87
CA PRO A 262 9.01 12.12 0.34
C PRO A 262 10.32 11.41 0.65
N ILE A 263 10.37 10.08 0.50
CA ILE A 263 11.59 9.29 0.71
C ILE A 263 12.70 9.75 -0.23
N VAL A 264 12.43 9.80 -1.53
CA VAL A 264 13.45 10.15 -2.53
C VAL A 264 13.94 11.59 -2.33
N ARG A 265 13.03 12.52 -2.04
CA ARG A 265 13.40 13.90 -1.69
C ARG A 265 14.37 13.94 -0.52
N GLN A 266 14.11 13.17 0.54
CA GLN A 266 14.98 13.11 1.70
C GLN A 266 16.34 12.49 1.40
N LEU A 267 16.39 11.41 0.61
CA LEU A 267 17.64 10.77 0.21
C LEU A 267 18.51 11.69 -0.68
N VAL A 268 17.89 12.53 -1.51
CA VAL A 268 18.59 13.59 -2.26
C VAL A 268 19.16 14.65 -1.30
N LEU A 269 18.38 15.12 -0.33
CA LEU A 269 18.83 16.11 0.65
C LEU A 269 20.00 15.60 1.50
N ASP A 270 19.98 14.33 1.87
CA ASP A 270 21.06 13.68 2.64
C ASP A 270 22.25 13.26 1.77
N ASN A 271 22.20 13.49 0.44
CA ASN A 271 23.20 13.06 -0.55
C ASN A 271 23.54 11.55 -0.46
N SER A 272 22.53 10.72 -0.17
CA SER A 272 22.70 9.28 0.04
C SER A 272 22.42 8.45 -1.21
N LEU A 273 22.07 9.07 -2.34
CA LEU A 273 21.81 8.40 -3.62
C LEU A 273 23.05 8.41 -4.51
N ASN A 274 23.23 7.32 -5.25
CA ASN A 274 24.15 7.24 -6.38
C ASN A 274 23.36 7.11 -7.70
N GLY A 275 24.07 7.17 -8.84
CA GLY A 275 23.45 7.10 -10.17
C GLY A 275 22.67 5.81 -10.43
N GLU A 276 23.16 4.67 -9.95
CA GLU A 276 22.48 3.36 -10.09
C GLU A 276 21.15 3.33 -9.32
N MET A 277 21.15 3.81 -8.07
CA MET A 277 19.94 3.92 -7.26
C MET A 277 18.93 4.89 -7.89
N ALA A 278 19.39 6.03 -8.40
CA ALA A 278 18.54 7.01 -9.07
C ALA A 278 17.90 6.42 -10.34
N ALA A 279 18.66 5.68 -11.13
CA ALA A 279 18.16 4.96 -12.30
C ALA A 279 17.13 3.89 -11.90
N HIS A 280 17.40 3.12 -10.85
CA HIS A 280 16.49 2.09 -10.35
C HIS A 280 15.16 2.68 -9.84
N ILE A 281 15.20 3.80 -9.11
CA ILE A 281 14.00 4.54 -8.67
C ILE A 281 13.16 4.97 -9.87
N MET A 282 13.79 5.58 -10.89
CA MET A 282 13.09 6.00 -12.11
C MET A 282 12.48 4.80 -12.84
N ALA A 283 13.23 3.70 -12.98
CA ALA A 283 12.76 2.47 -13.60
C ALA A 283 11.56 1.87 -12.85
N ALA A 284 11.57 1.87 -11.51
CA ALA A 284 10.46 1.40 -10.69
C ALA A 284 9.17 2.21 -10.92
N VAL A 285 9.27 3.54 -11.06
CA VAL A 285 8.11 4.40 -11.37
C VAL A 285 7.57 4.13 -12.78
N LEU A 286 8.44 3.97 -13.78
CA LEU A 286 8.03 3.62 -15.14
C LEU A 286 7.39 2.24 -15.20
N ASN A 287 7.95 1.25 -14.50
CA ASN A 287 7.38 -0.09 -14.41
C ASN A 287 6.00 -0.09 -13.73
N ALA A 288 5.85 0.65 -12.64
CA ALA A 288 4.57 0.85 -11.99
C ALA A 288 3.53 1.45 -12.94
N LEU A 289 3.93 2.43 -13.77
CA LEU A 289 3.05 3.03 -14.77
C LEU A 289 2.65 2.03 -15.86
N THR A 290 3.56 1.12 -16.24
CA THR A 290 3.25 0.02 -17.16
C THR A 290 2.22 -0.95 -16.57
N LEU A 291 2.43 -1.37 -15.32
CA LEU A 291 1.58 -2.37 -14.65
C LEU A 291 0.21 -1.81 -14.25
N HIS A 292 0.15 -0.57 -13.76
CA HIS A 292 -1.04 -0.02 -13.10
C HIS A 292 -1.64 1.19 -13.81
N GLY A 293 -1.00 1.71 -14.86
CA GLY A 293 -1.46 2.90 -15.59
C GLY A 293 -2.83 2.74 -16.26
N GLN A 294 -3.34 1.52 -16.38
CA GLN A 294 -4.71 1.25 -16.82
C GLN A 294 -5.78 1.77 -15.83
N HIS A 295 -5.43 1.94 -14.55
CA HIS A 295 -6.32 2.45 -13.52
C HIS A 295 -6.12 3.97 -13.38
N GLU A 296 -7.20 4.74 -13.55
CA GLU A 296 -7.13 6.21 -13.57
C GLU A 296 -6.46 6.81 -12.32
N ALA A 297 -6.79 6.29 -11.12
CA ALA A 297 -6.19 6.74 -9.86
C ALA A 297 -4.67 6.52 -9.82
N ASN A 298 -4.20 5.32 -10.22
CA ASN A 298 -2.78 5.00 -10.28
C ASN A 298 -2.09 5.83 -11.36
N GLN A 299 -2.66 5.92 -12.56
CA GLN A 299 -2.13 6.70 -13.66
C GLN A 299 -1.90 8.16 -13.25
N GLY A 300 -2.91 8.79 -12.65
CA GLY A 300 -2.85 10.18 -12.22
C GLY A 300 -1.72 10.44 -11.23
N LEU A 301 -1.52 9.55 -10.26
CA LEU A 301 -0.51 9.68 -9.22
C LEU A 301 0.89 9.30 -9.70
N LEU A 302 1.04 8.21 -10.45
CA LEU A 302 2.32 7.77 -11.02
C LEU A 302 2.88 8.77 -12.03
N LEU A 303 2.03 9.42 -12.83
CA LEU A 303 2.46 10.51 -13.72
C LEU A 303 2.97 11.73 -12.94
N THR A 304 2.33 12.03 -11.80
CA THR A 304 2.73 13.15 -10.94
C THR A 304 4.06 12.81 -10.24
N LEU A 305 4.16 11.61 -9.66
CA LEU A 305 5.37 11.10 -9.05
C LEU A 305 6.53 11.04 -10.06
N GLY A 306 6.31 10.48 -11.24
CA GLY A 306 7.34 10.35 -12.27
C GLY A 306 7.91 11.70 -12.71
N ALA A 307 7.06 12.71 -12.92
CA ALA A 307 7.52 14.06 -13.23
C ALA A 307 8.34 14.67 -12.08
N GLN A 308 7.92 14.49 -10.82
CA GLN A 308 8.63 14.98 -9.64
C GLN A 308 9.97 14.28 -9.42
N ILE A 309 10.01 12.95 -9.55
CA ILE A 309 11.23 12.15 -9.39
C ILE A 309 12.23 12.46 -10.50
N TYR A 310 11.76 12.62 -11.74
CA TYR A 310 12.63 13.04 -12.84
C TYR A 310 13.21 14.43 -12.56
N GLU A 311 12.40 15.41 -12.12
CA GLU A 311 12.89 16.74 -11.72
C GLU A 311 13.91 16.70 -10.58
N LEU A 312 13.71 15.85 -9.58
CA LEU A 312 14.60 15.73 -8.42
C LEU A 312 15.93 15.08 -8.75
N LEU A 313 15.92 14.02 -9.57
CA LEU A 313 17.10 13.18 -9.79
C LEU A 313 17.90 13.57 -11.02
N ARG A 314 17.24 13.97 -12.11
CA ARG A 314 17.88 14.24 -13.40
C ARG A 314 19.04 15.26 -13.36
N PRO A 315 18.96 16.36 -12.57
CA PRO A 315 20.05 17.33 -12.49
C PRO A 315 21.36 16.78 -11.91
N SER A 316 21.25 15.78 -11.02
CA SER A 316 22.39 15.19 -10.30
C SER A 316 22.85 13.86 -10.89
N PHE A 317 21.97 13.14 -11.58
CA PHE A 317 22.23 11.78 -12.06
C PHE A 317 21.89 11.65 -13.55
N LEU A 318 22.92 11.50 -14.40
CA LEU A 318 22.76 11.40 -15.85
C LEU A 318 22.10 10.06 -16.27
N GLU A 319 22.26 9.02 -15.45
CA GLU A 319 21.73 7.67 -15.67
C GLU A 319 20.20 7.67 -15.74
N VAL A 320 19.54 8.63 -15.09
CA VAL A 320 18.09 8.83 -15.16
C VAL A 320 17.64 9.15 -16.59
N LEU A 321 18.45 9.90 -17.35
CA LEU A 321 18.17 10.18 -18.75
C LEU A 321 18.23 8.91 -19.59
N THR A 322 19.22 8.04 -19.34
CA THR A 322 19.38 6.76 -20.03
C THR A 322 18.13 5.89 -19.87
N ILE A 323 17.55 5.83 -18.66
CA ILE A 323 16.31 5.12 -18.40
C ILE A 323 15.14 5.72 -19.20
N MET A 324 15.00 7.05 -19.26
CA MET A 324 13.95 7.70 -20.05
C MET A 324 14.10 7.44 -21.57
N GLN A 325 15.33 7.32 -22.06
CA GLN A 325 15.60 7.01 -23.48
C GLN A 325 15.25 5.57 -23.85
N GLN A 326 15.15 4.66 -22.88
CA GLN A 326 14.75 3.25 -23.10
C GLN A 326 13.23 3.09 -23.27
N ILE A 327 12.44 4.15 -23.06
CA ILE A 327 10.98 4.10 -23.24
C ILE A 327 10.65 3.83 -24.72
N PRO A 328 9.85 2.79 -25.03
CA PRO A 328 9.49 2.47 -26.41
C PRO A 328 8.79 3.63 -27.12
N GLY A 329 9.34 4.06 -28.27
CA GLY A 329 8.77 5.13 -29.09
C GLY A 329 8.90 6.53 -28.49
N VAL A 330 9.83 6.76 -27.56
CA VAL A 330 10.10 8.08 -26.99
C VAL A 330 10.59 9.06 -28.05
N ASN A 331 9.97 10.25 -28.12
CA ASN A 331 10.40 11.29 -29.03
C ASN A 331 11.54 12.10 -28.39
N PRO A 332 12.75 12.15 -29.00
CA PRO A 332 13.89 12.87 -28.43
C PRO A 332 13.65 14.37 -28.27
N VAL A 333 12.83 14.98 -29.14
CA VAL A 333 12.48 16.41 -29.07
C VAL A 333 11.59 16.69 -27.86
N ASP A 334 10.64 15.81 -27.57
CA ASP A 334 9.78 15.98 -26.39
C ASP A 334 10.53 15.71 -25.09
N LEU A 335 11.50 14.79 -25.11
CA LEU A 335 12.38 14.53 -23.97
C LEU A 335 13.29 15.73 -23.69
N GLN A 336 13.85 16.33 -24.75
CA GLN A 336 14.62 17.56 -24.64
C GLN A 336 13.78 18.71 -24.08
N LYS A 337 12.53 18.88 -24.52
CA LYS A 337 11.61 19.89 -23.95
C LYS A 337 11.37 19.69 -22.45
N LEU A 338 11.26 18.45 -21.99
CA LEU A 338 11.12 18.16 -20.57
C LEU A 338 12.40 18.53 -19.80
N ASP A 339 13.58 18.19 -20.34
CA ASP A 339 14.89 18.51 -19.74
C ASP A 339 15.13 20.03 -19.65
N GLU A 340 14.81 20.77 -20.72
CA GLU A 340 14.84 22.24 -20.74
C GLU A 340 13.86 22.84 -19.72
N ARG A 341 12.66 22.26 -19.58
CA ARG A 341 11.64 22.75 -18.64
C ARG A 341 12.03 22.53 -17.18
N ILE A 342 12.84 21.51 -16.90
CA ILE A 342 13.37 21.21 -15.56
C ILE A 342 14.62 22.04 -15.27
N SER A 343 15.49 22.21 -16.26
CA SER A 343 16.72 23.01 -16.15
C SER A 343 16.45 24.51 -16.06
N GLY A 344 15.32 24.97 -16.60
CA GLY A 344 14.84 26.35 -16.47
C GLY A 344 14.46 26.68 -15.02
N GLY A 345 15.44 27.19 -14.27
CA GLY A 345 15.36 27.43 -12.83
C GLY A 345 14.07 28.12 -12.36
N THR A 346 13.59 27.64 -11.21
CA THR A 346 12.62 28.31 -10.33
C THR A 346 11.36 28.85 -11.01
N SER A 347 10.45 27.97 -11.37
CA SER A 347 9.05 28.36 -11.57
C SER A 347 8.18 27.52 -10.65
N LYS A 348 7.92 28.04 -9.45
CA LYS A 348 6.97 27.46 -8.49
C LYS A 348 5.55 27.85 -8.91
N GLY A 349 4.64 26.88 -8.97
CA GLY A 349 3.22 27.11 -9.20
C GLY A 349 2.53 25.97 -9.93
N ASN A 350 1.26 25.72 -9.58
CA ASN A 350 0.44 24.60 -10.06
C ASN A 350 0.38 24.49 -11.60
N LYS A 351 0.47 25.62 -12.32
CA LYS A 351 0.50 25.63 -13.78
C LYS A 351 1.76 24.96 -14.34
N ILE A 352 2.93 25.14 -13.71
CA ILE A 352 4.19 24.52 -14.16
C ILE A 352 4.19 23.03 -13.86
N GLU A 353 3.73 22.62 -12.68
CA GLU A 353 3.61 21.20 -12.31
C GLU A 353 2.70 20.45 -13.28
N LYS A 354 1.58 21.07 -13.65
CA LYS A 354 0.68 20.52 -14.68
C LYS A 354 1.40 20.34 -16.02
N VAL A 355 2.15 21.33 -16.48
CA VAL A 355 2.90 21.24 -17.75
C VAL A 355 3.97 20.14 -17.70
N LYS A 356 4.72 20.02 -16.60
CA LYS A 356 5.71 18.95 -16.41
C LYS A 356 5.05 17.57 -16.45
N LYS A 357 3.93 17.41 -15.76
CA LYS A 357 3.12 16.19 -15.79
C LYS A 357 2.61 15.87 -17.19
N ASP A 358 2.11 16.86 -17.93
CA ASP A 358 1.59 16.66 -19.29
C ASP A 358 2.71 16.27 -20.28
N LEU A 359 3.90 16.86 -20.15
CA LEU A 359 5.09 16.45 -20.92
C LEU A 359 5.54 15.04 -20.56
N PHE A 360 5.60 14.72 -19.26
CA PHE A 360 5.93 13.37 -18.81
C PHE A 360 4.92 12.34 -19.33
N LYS A 361 3.62 12.64 -19.24
CA LYS A 361 2.54 11.80 -19.80
C LYS A 361 2.69 11.57 -21.29
N LYS A 362 3.11 12.60 -22.05
CA LYS A 362 3.36 12.46 -23.49
C LYS A 362 4.49 11.47 -23.77
N LEU A 363 5.58 11.51 -23.00
CA LEU A 363 6.73 10.61 -23.15
C LEU A 363 6.40 9.18 -22.75
N THR A 364 5.64 9.01 -21.66
CA THR A 364 5.30 7.69 -21.12
C THR A 364 4.00 7.12 -21.68
N GLY A 365 3.36 7.78 -22.65
CA GLY A 365 2.04 7.41 -23.14
C GLY A 365 1.96 5.97 -23.67
N ASN A 366 3.06 5.46 -24.23
CA ASN A 366 3.16 4.09 -24.74
C ASN A 366 3.33 3.04 -23.64
N LEU A 367 3.72 3.44 -22.43
CA LEU A 367 3.85 2.54 -21.28
C LEU A 367 2.49 2.24 -20.65
N ILE A 368 1.58 3.21 -20.67
CA ILE A 368 0.29 3.14 -19.98
C ILE A 368 -0.52 2.00 -20.61
N GLY A 369 -0.56 0.86 -19.92
CA GLY A 369 -1.30 -0.32 -20.36
C GLY A 369 -2.76 0.02 -20.67
N ARG A 370 -3.30 -0.57 -21.74
CA ARG A 370 -4.74 -0.51 -22.04
C ARG A 370 -5.42 -1.60 -21.24
N SER A 371 -6.49 -1.26 -20.53
CA SER A 371 -7.23 -2.27 -19.76
C SER A 371 -7.83 -3.34 -20.68
N VAL A 372 -7.83 -4.60 -20.22
CA VAL A 372 -8.49 -5.70 -20.95
C VAL A 372 -9.98 -5.40 -21.20
N GLY A 373 -10.65 -4.72 -20.26
CA GLY A 373 -12.02 -4.23 -20.43
C GLY A 373 -12.20 -3.14 -21.51
N GLN A 374 -11.14 -2.44 -21.91
CA GLN A 374 -11.13 -1.53 -23.06
C GLN A 374 -10.79 -2.24 -24.38
N LEU A 375 -10.12 -3.39 -24.34
CA LEU A 375 -9.85 -4.21 -25.53
C LEU A 375 -11.13 -4.88 -26.06
N PHE A 376 -12.09 -5.17 -25.19
CA PHE A 376 -13.39 -5.78 -25.54
C PHE A 376 -14.57 -4.79 -25.52
N LYS A 377 -14.36 -3.52 -25.18
CA LYS A 377 -15.34 -2.48 -25.51
C LYS A 377 -15.35 -2.31 -27.02
N LYS A 378 -16.27 -3.01 -27.71
CA LYS A 378 -16.74 -2.54 -29.01
C LYS A 378 -17.08 -1.06 -28.82
N GLU A 379 -16.44 -0.17 -29.57
CA GLU A 379 -16.95 1.18 -29.76
C GLU A 379 -18.35 1.05 -30.37
N VAL A 380 -19.37 0.96 -29.53
CA VAL A 380 -20.74 1.15 -29.99
C VAL A 380 -20.87 2.65 -30.23
N LYS A 381 -20.48 3.09 -31.42
CA LYS A 381 -20.99 4.34 -31.98
C LYS A 381 -22.48 4.14 -32.16
N ILE A 382 -23.25 4.50 -31.14
CA ILE A 382 -24.69 4.55 -31.24
C ILE A 382 -25.01 5.71 -32.19
N HIS A 383 -25.07 5.41 -33.48
CA HIS A 383 -25.61 6.34 -34.46
C HIS A 383 -27.12 6.44 -34.21
N ASP A 384 -27.57 7.65 -33.88
CA ASP A 384 -28.95 8.10 -33.82
C ASP A 384 -29.92 7.18 -33.07
N LEU A 385 -29.95 7.32 -31.73
CA LEU A 385 -31.09 6.82 -30.96
C LEU A 385 -32.35 7.58 -31.39
N PRO A 386 -33.42 6.88 -31.80
CA PRO A 386 -34.69 7.53 -32.06
C PRO A 386 -35.22 8.18 -30.78
N ARG A 387 -35.71 9.41 -30.93
CA ARG A 387 -36.18 10.26 -29.82
C ARG A 387 -37.32 9.57 -29.08
N ILE A 388 -37.12 9.26 -27.81
CA ILE A 388 -38.18 8.72 -26.94
C ILE A 388 -39.24 9.81 -26.77
N VAL A 389 -40.42 9.59 -27.34
CA VAL A 389 -41.58 10.46 -27.12
C VAL A 389 -42.13 10.14 -25.74
N ILE A 390 -41.87 11.03 -24.78
CA ILE A 390 -42.49 10.97 -23.46
C ILE A 390 -43.95 11.46 -23.63
N PRO A 391 -44.97 10.62 -23.37
CA PRO A 391 -46.35 11.08 -23.41
C PRO A 391 -46.57 12.14 -22.32
N LYS A 392 -47.03 13.32 -22.74
CA LYS A 392 -47.44 14.38 -21.81
C LYS A 392 -48.58 13.85 -20.93
N LYS A 393 -48.44 13.98 -19.60
CA LYS A 393 -49.55 13.78 -18.67
C LYS A 393 -50.73 14.62 -19.14
N ALA A 394 -51.88 13.98 -19.35
CA ALA A 394 -53.12 14.67 -19.57
C ALA A 394 -53.48 15.41 -18.27
N ASP A 395 -53.64 16.73 -18.37
CA ASP A 395 -54.22 17.54 -17.31
C ASP A 395 -55.66 17.06 -17.08
N GLN A 396 -55.88 16.32 -16.00
CA GLN A 396 -57.22 16.12 -15.48
C GLN A 396 -57.62 17.40 -14.74
N ASN A 397 -58.24 18.31 -15.50
CA ASN A 397 -59.22 19.23 -14.96
C ASN A 397 -60.48 18.41 -14.64
N VAL A 398 -60.80 18.24 -13.36
CA VAL A 398 -62.06 18.57 -12.66
C VAL A 398 -61.90 18.16 -11.20
#